data_AF-A0A1R4KQ05-F1
#
_entry.id   AF-A0A1R4KQ05-F1
#
_cell.length_a   1.000
_cell.length_b   1.000
_cell.length_c   1.000
_cell.angle_alpha   90.00
_cell.angle_beta   90.00
_cell.angle_gamma   90.00
#
_symmetry.space_group_name_H-M   'P 1'
#
loop_
_entity.id
_entity.type
_entity.pdbx_description
1 polymer ?
#
loop_
_entity_poly.entity_id
_entity_poly.type
_entity_poly.pdbx_seq_one_letter_code
_entity_poly.pdbx_strand_id
1 'polypeptide(L)'
;MAKQNVVLDKSFLFSVRIVKLYKYLVKEHKEYVLSKQLLRSGTSIGANVNEAQAAQSKADFIAKMSIASKEARETQYWINLLIKTDYLDSKELYVQSLLEESNELAKLVTSIVKTTQGC
;
A
#
# COMPACT_ATOMS: atom_id res chain seq x y z
N MET A 1 14.89 19.58 14.22
CA MET A 1 14.58 18.18 13.86
C MET A 1 13.70 18.21 12.62
N ALA A 2 14.06 17.49 11.55
CA ALA A 2 13.21 17.41 10.37
C ALA A 2 11.86 16.80 10.75
N LYS A 3 10.76 17.36 10.24
CA LYS A 3 9.41 16.89 10.51
C LYS A 3 9.29 15.46 9.98
N GLN A 4 9.11 14.46 10.86
CA GLN A 4 9.00 13.06 10.46
C GLN A 4 7.82 12.91 9.49
N ASN A 5 8.09 12.45 8.26
CA ASN A 5 7.03 12.18 7.29
C ASN A 5 6.50 10.76 7.51
N VAL A 6 5.54 10.64 8.42
CA VAL A 6 4.97 9.36 8.85
C VAL A 6 4.41 8.53 7.70
N VAL A 7 3.78 9.16 6.70
CA VAL A 7 3.22 8.42 5.55
C VAL A 7 4.31 7.88 4.63
N LEU A 8 5.42 8.62 4.48
CA LEU A 8 6.57 8.19 3.69
C LEU A 8 7.20 6.93 4.30
N ASP A 9 7.50 6.96 5.60
CA ASP A 9 8.11 5.83 6.31
C ASP A 9 7.19 4.60 6.31
N LYS A 10 5.90 4.79 6.66
CA LYS A 10 4.92 3.69 6.67
C LYS A 10 4.73 3.06 5.29
N SER A 11 4.59 3.88 4.25
CA SER A 11 4.39 3.36 2.88
C SER A 11 5.62 2.61 2.36
N PHE A 12 6.83 3.03 2.71
CA PHE A 12 8.06 2.33 2.36
C PHE A 12 8.17 0.99 3.10
N LEU A 13 7.95 0.95 4.41
CA LEU A 13 7.97 -0.28 5.19
C LEU A 13 6.90 -1.27 4.73
N PHE A 14 5.71 -0.78 4.39
CA PHE A 14 4.65 -1.59 3.81
C PHE A 14 5.06 -2.17 2.44
N SER A 15 5.73 -1.38 1.59
CA SER A 15 6.28 -1.85 0.31
C SER A 15 7.27 -3.01 0.51
N VAL A 16 8.13 -2.93 1.55
CA VAL A 16 9.04 -4.04 1.91
C VAL A 16 8.27 -5.30 2.31
N ARG A 17 7.18 -5.17 3.08
CA ARG A 17 6.32 -6.31 3.43
C ARG A 17 5.65 -6.93 2.20
N ILE A 18 5.16 -6.12 1.27
CA ILE A 18 4.57 -6.59 0.02
C ILE A 18 5.58 -7.39 -0.81
N VAL A 19 6.83 -6.93 -0.91
CA VAL A 19 7.90 -7.68 -1.60
C VAL A 19 8.18 -9.02 -0.92
N LYS A 20 8.19 -9.08 0.42
CA LYS A 20 8.37 -10.33 1.18
C LYS A 20 7.19 -11.28 0.95
N LEU A 21 5.96 -10.77 0.97
CA LEU A 21 4.75 -11.55 0.70
C LEU A 21 4.73 -12.10 -0.73
N TYR A 22 5.10 -11.29 -1.72
CA TYR A 22 5.26 -11.76 -3.10
C TYR A 22 6.24 -12.95 -3.19
N LYS A 23 7.41 -12.84 -2.55
CA LYS A 23 8.39 -13.94 -2.51
C LYS A 23 7.82 -15.20 -1.86
N TYR A 24 7.06 -15.06 -0.78
CA TYR A 24 6.39 -16.18 -0.11
C TYR A 24 5.36 -16.85 -1.03
N LEU A 25 4.45 -16.09 -1.64
CA LEU A 25 3.42 -16.62 -2.54
C LEU A 25 4.03 -17.35 -3.74
N VAL A 26 5.08 -16.80 -4.34
CA VAL A 26 5.77 -17.43 -5.47
C VAL A 26 6.52 -18.69 -5.03
N LYS A 27 7.23 -18.65 -3.90
CA LYS A 27 8.09 -19.76 -3.46
C LYS A 27 7.28 -20.94 -2.93
N GLU A 28 6.35 -20.67 -2.03
CA GLU A 28 5.62 -21.70 -1.27
C GLU A 28 4.35 -22.12 -1.99
N HIS A 29 3.62 -21.18 -2.59
CA HIS A 29 2.31 -21.44 -3.20
C HIS A 29 2.31 -21.55 -4.72
N LYS A 30 3.45 -21.24 -5.37
CA LYS A 30 3.58 -21.19 -6.84
C LYS A 30 2.50 -20.30 -7.49
N GLU A 31 2.13 -19.22 -6.82
CA GLU A 31 1.17 -18.24 -7.32
C GLU A 31 1.92 -17.06 -7.97
N TYR A 32 1.63 -16.77 -9.23
CA TYR A 32 2.39 -15.82 -10.05
C TYR A 32 1.58 -14.63 -10.60
N VAL A 33 0.26 -14.73 -10.59
CA VAL A 33 -0.63 -13.76 -11.24
C VAL A 33 -1.13 -12.74 -10.23
N LEU A 34 -1.79 -13.21 -9.17
CA LEU A 34 -2.32 -12.36 -8.10
C LEU A 34 -1.19 -11.70 -7.31
N SER A 35 -0.12 -12.45 -7.04
CA SER A 35 1.08 -12.00 -6.35
C SER A 35 1.76 -10.88 -7.11
N LYS A 36 1.78 -10.94 -8.46
CA LYS A 36 2.33 -9.87 -9.31
C LYS A 36 1.44 -8.63 -9.33
N GLN A 37 0.12 -8.79 -9.33
CA GLN A 37 -0.82 -7.67 -9.20
C GLN A 37 -0.64 -6.96 -7.86
N LEU A 38 -0.62 -7.74 -6.76
CA LEU A 38 -0.37 -7.26 -5.41
C LEU A 38 0.99 -6.55 -5.29
N LEU A 39 2.05 -7.14 -5.86
CA LEU A 39 3.39 -6.56 -5.83
C LEU A 39 3.40 -5.17 -6.47
N ARG A 40 2.77 -5.04 -7.64
CA ARG A 40 2.70 -3.78 -8.38
C ARG A 40 1.91 -2.74 -7.58
N SER A 41 0.68 -3.06 -7.18
CA SER A 41 -0.17 -2.08 -6.49
C SER A 41 0.43 -1.70 -5.13
N GLY A 42 0.90 -2.67 -4.35
CA GLY A 42 1.39 -2.43 -2.99
C GLY A 42 2.67 -1.61 -2.93
N THR A 43 3.57 -1.79 -3.91
CA THR A 43 4.81 -0.97 -4.01
C THR A 43 4.55 0.39 -4.66
N SER A 44 3.54 0.50 -5.53
CA SER A 44 3.12 1.76 -6.16
C SER A 44 2.64 2.80 -5.14
N ILE A 45 2.09 2.38 -3.99
CA ILE A 45 1.70 3.28 -2.89
C ILE A 45 2.91 4.10 -2.42
N GLY A 46 3.99 3.42 -2.01
CA GLY A 46 5.20 4.08 -1.52
C GLY A 46 5.91 4.90 -2.60
N ALA A 47 5.93 4.39 -3.84
CA ALA A 47 6.50 5.12 -4.98
C ALA A 47 5.80 6.48 -5.19
N ASN A 48 4.47 6.49 -5.25
CA ASN A 48 3.71 7.72 -5.45
C ASN A 48 3.76 8.67 -4.24
N VAL A 49 3.79 8.15 -3.00
CA VAL A 49 3.99 8.97 -1.80
C VAL A 49 5.38 9.64 -1.82
N ASN A 50 6.40 8.93 -2.28
CA ASN A 50 7.75 9.45 -2.42
C ASN A 50 7.83 10.52 -3.54
N GLU A 51 7.23 10.26 -4.70
CA GLU A 51 7.14 11.25 -5.79
C GLU A 51 6.41 12.53 -5.36
N ALA A 52 5.36 12.40 -4.54
CA ALA A 52 4.64 13.56 -4.01
C ALA A 52 5.55 14.50 -3.19
N GLN A 53 6.66 14.01 -2.61
CA GLN A 53 7.61 14.87 -1.88
C GLN A 53 8.36 15.85 -2.79
N ALA A 54 8.46 15.54 -4.07
CA ALA A 54 9.10 16.38 -5.09
C ALA A 54 8.07 17.14 -5.97
N ALA A 55 6.80 17.18 -5.55
CA ALA A 55 5.72 17.80 -6.32
C ALA A 55 5.99 19.30 -6.57
N GLN A 56 5.74 19.74 -7.80
CA GLN A 56 6.00 21.13 -8.21
C GLN A 56 4.83 22.07 -7.90
N SER A 57 3.67 21.52 -7.54
CA SER A 57 2.49 22.30 -7.15
C SER A 57 1.59 21.51 -6.21
N LYS A 58 0.64 22.21 -5.57
CA LYS A 58 -0.40 21.57 -4.76
C LYS A 58 -1.25 20.58 -5.57
N ALA A 59 -1.56 20.91 -6.83
CA ALA A 59 -2.33 20.03 -7.72
C ALA A 59 -1.56 18.76 -8.07
N ASP A 60 -0.26 18.88 -8.34
CA ASP A 60 0.64 17.76 -8.61
C ASP A 60 0.76 16.84 -7.37
N PHE A 61 0.95 17.43 -6.19
CA PHE A 61 0.93 16.69 -4.92
C PHE A 61 -0.37 15.90 -4.73
N ILE A 62 -1.53 16.55 -4.94
CA ILE A 62 -2.84 15.90 -4.84
C ILE A 62 -2.95 14.75 -5.86
N ALA A 63 -2.49 14.93 -7.09
CA ALA A 63 -2.54 13.91 -8.12
C ALA A 63 -1.76 12.66 -7.71
N LYS A 64 -0.51 12.80 -7.27
CA LYS A 64 0.33 11.69 -6.80
C LYS A 64 -0.26 10.99 -5.57
N MET A 65 -0.69 11.75 -4.58
CA MET A 65 -1.34 11.18 -3.39
C MET A 65 -2.68 10.50 -3.71
N SER A 66 -3.41 10.98 -4.72
CA SER A 66 -4.65 10.34 -5.19
C SER A 66 -4.37 9.00 -5.88
N ILE A 67 -3.26 8.89 -6.63
CA ILE A 67 -2.81 7.61 -7.18
C ILE A 67 -2.46 6.66 -6.04
N ALA A 68 -1.64 7.09 -5.07
CA ALA A 68 -1.32 6.27 -3.89
C ALA A 68 -2.58 5.79 -3.15
N SER A 69 -3.63 6.62 -3.04
CA SER A 69 -4.92 6.25 -2.42
C SER A 69 -5.64 5.15 -3.21
N LYS A 70 -5.62 5.21 -4.55
CA LYS A 70 -6.21 4.17 -5.42
C LYS A 70 -5.45 2.86 -5.29
N GLU A 71 -4.12 2.92 -5.32
CA GLU A 71 -3.23 1.75 -5.18
C GLU A 71 -3.38 1.06 -3.82
N ALA A 72 -3.62 1.83 -2.75
CA ALA A 72 -3.92 1.29 -1.44
C ALA A 72 -5.21 0.46 -1.44
N ARG A 73 -6.27 0.92 -2.11
CA ARG A 73 -7.54 0.18 -2.23
C ARG A 73 -7.40 -1.06 -3.09
N GLU A 74 -6.67 -0.97 -4.20
CA GLU A 74 -6.38 -2.13 -5.05
C GLU A 74 -5.57 -3.19 -4.29
N THR A 75 -4.58 -2.76 -3.52
CA THR A 75 -3.78 -3.65 -2.67
C THR A 75 -4.64 -4.38 -1.63
N GLN A 76 -5.56 -3.66 -0.97
CA GLN A 76 -6.53 -4.28 -0.05
C GLN A 76 -7.40 -5.32 -0.75
N TYR A 77 -7.85 -5.04 -1.97
CA TYR A 77 -8.63 -5.99 -2.76
C TYR A 77 -7.85 -7.28 -3.00
N TRP A 78 -6.58 -7.18 -3.43
CA TRP A 78 -5.75 -8.36 -3.67
C TRP A 78 -5.45 -9.16 -2.40
N ILE A 79 -5.18 -8.50 -1.26
CA ILE A 79 -4.98 -9.20 0.03
C ILE A 79 -6.25 -9.97 0.41
N ASN A 80 -7.43 -9.34 0.32
CA ASN A 80 -8.69 -10.00 0.63
C ASN A 80 -9.00 -11.16 -0.32
N LEU A 81 -8.68 -11.02 -1.62
CA LEU A 81 -8.84 -12.09 -2.59
C LEU A 81 -7.96 -13.29 -2.25
N LEU A 82 -6.68 -13.05 -1.94
CA LEU A 82 -5.74 -14.10 -1.53
C LEU A 82 -6.20 -14.84 -0.27
N ILE A 83 -6.84 -14.13 0.67
CA ILE A 83 -7.46 -14.75 1.85
C ILE A 83 -8.66 -15.61 1.46
N LYS A 84 -9.54 -15.09 0.59
CA LYS A 84 -10.75 -15.80 0.15
C LYS A 84 -10.49 -17.00 -0.76
N THR A 85 -9.29 -17.09 -1.33
CA THR A 85 -8.83 -18.22 -2.14
C THR A 85 -7.75 -19.04 -1.44
N ASP A 86 -7.69 -18.99 -0.11
CA ASP A 86 -6.87 -19.84 0.75
C ASP A 86 -5.33 -19.76 0.55
N TYR A 87 -4.83 -18.73 -0.14
CA TYR A 87 -3.38 -18.46 -0.23
C TYR A 87 -2.83 -17.81 1.04
N LEU A 88 -3.71 -17.17 1.83
CA LEU A 88 -3.39 -16.56 3.11
C LEU A 88 -4.46 -16.92 4.13
N ASP A 89 -4.04 -17.30 5.34
CA ASP A 89 -4.98 -17.53 6.42
C ASP A 89 -5.17 -16.28 7.28
N SER A 90 -6.39 -15.74 7.31
CA SER A 90 -6.79 -14.59 8.13
C SER A 90 -6.55 -14.76 9.64
N LYS A 91 -6.36 -16.00 10.12
CA LYS A 91 -6.03 -16.29 11.52
C LYS A 91 -4.55 -16.12 11.83
N GLU A 92 -3.68 -16.09 10.83
CA GLU A 92 -2.25 -15.90 11.02
C GLU A 92 -1.94 -14.45 11.40
N LEU A 93 -1.15 -14.25 12.45
CA LEU A 93 -0.82 -12.92 12.99
C LEU A 93 -0.20 -12.00 11.95
N TYR A 94 0.62 -12.53 11.04
CA TYR A 94 1.24 -11.71 9.99
C TYR A 94 0.22 -11.22 8.96
N VAL A 95 -0.85 -11.98 8.69
CA VAL A 95 -1.94 -11.60 7.78
C VAL A 95 -2.83 -10.55 8.44
N GLN A 96 -3.15 -10.72 9.72
CA GLN A 96 -3.90 -9.72 10.51
C GLN A 96 -3.15 -8.38 10.54
N SER A 97 -1.86 -8.41 10.90
CA SER A 97 -1.01 -7.22 10.88
C SER A 97 -0.90 -6.60 9.49
N LEU A 98 -0.86 -7.40 8.41
CA LEU A 98 -0.82 -6.88 7.03
C LEU A 98 -2.11 -6.12 6.69
N LEU A 99 -3.27 -6.67 7.06
CA LEU A 99 -4.57 -6.03 6.85
C LEU A 99 -4.69 -4.73 7.64
N GLU A 100 -4.25 -4.73 8.90
CA GLU A 100 -4.24 -3.54 9.77
C GLU A 100 -3.39 -2.42 9.16
N GLU A 101 -2.16 -2.73 8.76
CA GLU A 101 -1.26 -1.75 8.13
C GLU A 101 -1.81 -1.26 6.79
N SER A 102 -2.37 -2.15 5.97
CA SER A 102 -2.98 -1.77 4.69
C SER A 102 -4.17 -0.83 4.90
N ASN A 103 -5.03 -1.12 5.89
CA ASN A 103 -6.15 -0.27 6.29
C ASN A 103 -5.71 1.08 6.84
N GLU A 104 -4.71 1.10 7.70
CA GLU A 104 -4.12 2.32 8.25
C GLU A 104 -3.57 3.20 7.12
N LEU A 105 -2.79 2.61 6.21
CA LEU A 105 -2.16 3.33 5.11
C LEU A 105 -3.20 3.90 4.14
N ALA A 106 -4.23 3.11 3.80
CA ALA A 106 -5.33 3.58 2.95
C ALA A 106 -6.08 4.76 3.58
N LYS A 107 -6.36 4.71 4.89
CA LYS A 107 -6.99 5.81 5.63
C LYS A 107 -6.09 7.04 5.64
N LEU A 108 -4.81 6.87 5.97
CA LEU A 108 -3.83 7.96 6.07
C LEU A 108 -3.69 8.70 4.73
N VAL A 109 -3.44 7.98 3.64
CA VAL A 109 -3.28 8.57 2.30
C VAL A 109 -4.58 9.24 1.83
N THR A 110 -5.73 8.61 2.08
CA THR A 110 -7.04 9.21 1.72
C THR A 110 -7.32 10.49 2.51
N SER A 111 -7.01 10.52 3.81
CA SER A 111 -7.16 11.73 4.64
C SER A 111 -6.27 12.86 4.14
N ILE A 112 -5.01 12.58 3.78
CA ILE A 112 -4.10 13.58 3.21
C ILE A 112 -4.69 14.19 1.94
N VAL A 113 -5.23 13.37 1.03
CA VAL A 113 -5.88 13.86 -0.20
C VAL A 113 -7.03 14.80 0.13
N LYS A 114 -7.97 14.38 0.99
CA LYS A 114 -9.16 15.17 1.35
C LYS A 114 -8.80 16.50 2.00
N THR A 115 -7.95 16.47 3.02
CA THR A 115 -7.50 17.67 3.73
C THR A 115 -6.75 18.62 2.80
N THR A 116 -5.96 18.10 1.86
CA THR A 116 -5.25 18.95 0.90
C THR A 116 -6.21 19.57 -0.13
N GLN A 117 -7.25 18.85 -0.56
CA GLN A 117 -8.30 19.37 -1.44
C GLN A 117 -9.19 20.42 -0.76
N GLY A 118 -9.25 20.43 0.58
CA GLY A 118 -10.14 21.31 1.35
C GLY A 118 -11.54 20.72 1.56
N CYS A 119 -11.66 19.39 1.47
CA CYS A 119 -12.87 18.62 1.77
C CYS A 119 -12.80 17.91 3.12
#